data_AF-A0A699ZXZ0-F1
#
_entry.id   AF-A0A699ZXZ0-F1
#
_cell.length_a   1.000
_cell.length_b   1.000
_cell.length_c   1.000
_cell.angle_alpha   90.00
_cell.angle_beta   90.00
_cell.angle_gamma   90.00
#
_symmetry.space_group_name_H-M   'P 1'
#
loop_
_entity.id
_entity.type
_entity.pdbx_description
1 polymer ?
#
loop_
_entity_poly.entity_id
_entity_poly.type
_entity_poly.pdbx_seq_one_letter_code
_entity_poly.pdbx_strand_id
1 'polypeptide(L)'
;MQATHVGPRSGLRSLQQFQLAIVGDLHLAPEQMPLFEAARDQLVSAMGAADNPTHDTGSVACFEFARAYLDSFQVPYSLVLGNHDLEGRTADLGHVKAIGLSTTGFRSNPCSHHEVRIDDAQMAWFEQQLQESAQRPVLVFTHAPPQGCGLKVIEEVHVKNRCAWLNHSDRPARFLALAARYPNIRLWFSGHFHLSHNYKDSISVVGSTAFVQTGVIGTCNRDGHRHSRLLTGNASGWRLSTLDHDSGKLRADLAGSWDTAAAMQLLTPQQELITSDAGSGWLCSRLDCDVQDRQGQLLVEYDIASAAPIGLVCKVPPGCYVRLLGAGRQVLATADWQRDGSQVTAVEVVDTFTGGSSVYPRNEEGAFFVIYQPNKWKLKQAKMMTERQAVQV
;
A
#
# COMPACT_ATOMS: atom_id res chain seq x y z
N MET A 1 -44.21 -22.80 -41.96
CA MET A 1 -43.69 -21.90 -40.91
C MET A 1 -42.18 -21.85 -41.06
N GLN A 2 -41.66 -20.74 -41.60
CA GLN A 2 -40.22 -20.48 -41.71
C GLN A 2 -39.71 -19.99 -40.36
N ALA A 3 -38.72 -20.71 -39.79
CA ALA A 3 -37.96 -20.22 -38.65
C ALA A 3 -36.92 -19.22 -39.18
N THR A 4 -37.14 -17.95 -38.91
CA THR A 4 -36.24 -16.85 -39.25
C THR A 4 -34.98 -16.91 -38.36
N HIS A 5 -33.84 -16.99 -39.03
CA HIS A 5 -32.52 -16.70 -38.49
C HIS A 5 -32.52 -15.31 -37.83
N VAL A 6 -32.28 -15.25 -36.52
CA VAL A 6 -31.92 -13.99 -35.84
C VAL A 6 -30.40 -13.98 -35.74
N GLY A 7 -29.76 -13.23 -36.63
CA GLY A 7 -28.32 -12.94 -36.56
C GLY A 7 -27.97 -12.15 -35.29
N PRO A 8 -26.68 -12.08 -34.92
CA PRO A 8 -26.25 -11.37 -33.73
C PRO A 8 -26.61 -9.90 -33.88
N ARG A 9 -27.44 -9.38 -32.96
CA ARG A 9 -27.71 -7.96 -32.85
C ARG A 9 -26.39 -7.25 -32.55
N SER A 10 -25.81 -6.66 -33.59
CA SER A 10 -24.78 -5.63 -33.52
C SER A 10 -25.35 -4.42 -32.80
N GLY A 11 -25.20 -4.40 -31.48
CA GLY A 11 -25.42 -3.23 -30.65
C GLY A 11 -24.19 -3.07 -29.78
N LEU A 12 -23.18 -2.35 -30.29
CA LEU A 12 -22.13 -1.74 -29.46
C LEU A 12 -22.83 -0.99 -28.32
N ARG A 13 -22.85 -1.57 -27.11
CA ARG A 13 -23.21 -0.80 -25.92
C ARG A 13 -22.14 0.29 -25.80
N SER A 14 -22.54 1.49 -26.18
CA SER A 14 -21.76 2.71 -26.11
C SER A 14 -21.10 2.86 -24.74
N LEU A 15 -19.77 3.01 -24.75
CA LEU A 15 -18.95 3.85 -23.86
C LEU A 15 -19.62 4.18 -22.51
N GLN A 16 -19.80 3.20 -21.62
CA GLN A 16 -20.33 3.52 -20.29
C GLN A 16 -19.25 4.27 -19.51
N GLN A 17 -19.46 5.58 -19.37
CA GLN A 17 -18.79 6.37 -18.37
C GLN A 17 -19.15 5.79 -17.00
N PHE A 18 -18.16 5.66 -16.12
CA PHE A 18 -18.35 5.22 -14.74
C PHE A 18 -17.69 6.20 -13.78
N GLN A 19 -18.20 6.23 -12.56
CA GLN A 19 -17.59 6.95 -11.44
C GLN A 19 -17.53 6.02 -10.24
N LEU A 20 -16.40 6.07 -9.53
CA LEU A 20 -16.14 5.29 -8.34
C LEU A 20 -15.59 6.21 -7.24
N ALA A 21 -16.34 6.35 -6.16
CA ALA A 21 -15.82 6.88 -4.91
C ALA A 21 -15.02 5.78 -4.20
N ILE A 22 -13.83 6.12 -3.73
CA ILE A 22 -12.93 5.20 -3.03
C ILE A 22 -12.60 5.86 -1.69
N VAL A 23 -13.07 5.21 -0.63
CA VAL A 23 -12.95 5.67 0.76
C VAL A 23 -12.09 4.67 1.51
N GLY A 24 -11.11 5.17 2.25
CA GLY A 24 -10.22 4.36 3.09
C GLY A 24 -10.54 4.54 4.56
N ASP A 25 -10.19 3.54 5.37
CA ASP A 25 -10.01 3.66 6.82
C ASP A 25 -11.16 4.39 7.53
N LEU A 26 -12.39 3.88 7.39
CA LEU A 26 -13.57 4.58 7.88
C LEU A 26 -13.59 4.77 9.40
N HIS A 27 -13.04 3.85 10.20
CA HIS A 27 -12.97 3.94 11.68
C HIS A 27 -14.20 4.60 12.32
N LEU A 28 -15.39 4.12 11.93
CA LEU A 28 -16.65 4.78 12.28
C LEU A 28 -16.83 4.82 13.80
N ALA A 29 -17.13 6.02 14.30
CA ALA A 29 -17.45 6.27 15.69
C ALA A 29 -18.66 7.22 15.76
N PRO A 30 -19.63 7.00 16.67
CA PRO A 30 -20.85 7.81 16.75
C PRO A 30 -20.58 9.33 16.77
N GLU A 31 -19.57 9.75 17.51
CA GLU A 31 -19.17 11.15 17.65
C GLU A 31 -18.61 11.78 16.36
N GLN A 32 -18.20 10.97 15.38
CA GLN A 32 -17.66 11.44 14.11
C GLN A 32 -18.69 11.40 12.97
N MET A 33 -19.88 10.84 13.18
CA MET A 33 -20.88 10.69 12.10
C MET A 33 -21.25 11.94 11.33
N PRO A 34 -21.34 13.15 11.94
CA PRO A 34 -21.58 14.37 11.17
C PRO A 34 -20.52 14.60 10.08
N LEU A 35 -19.27 14.18 10.30
CA LEU A 35 -18.19 14.26 9.31
C LEU A 35 -18.40 13.28 8.15
N PHE A 36 -18.86 12.07 8.47
CA PHE A 36 -19.14 11.02 7.49
C PHE A 36 -20.37 11.33 6.63
N GLU A 37 -21.41 11.90 7.24
CA GLU A 37 -22.61 12.37 6.54
C GLU A 37 -22.27 13.53 5.60
N ALA A 38 -21.49 14.52 6.06
CA ALA A 38 -21.02 15.60 5.21
C ALA A 38 -20.17 15.09 4.03
N ALA A 39 -19.26 14.14 4.30
CA ALA A 39 -18.44 13.51 3.27
C ALA A 39 -19.27 12.73 2.24
N ARG A 40 -20.32 12.03 2.70
CA ARG A 40 -21.28 11.35 1.81
C ARG A 40 -21.95 12.37 0.90
N ASP A 41 -22.49 13.45 1.44
CA ASP A 41 -23.21 14.45 0.65
C ASP A 41 -22.30 15.09 -0.41
N GLN A 42 -21.05 15.37 -0.04
CA GLN A 42 -20.03 15.85 -0.99
C GLN A 42 -19.72 14.82 -2.08
N LEU A 43 -19.59 13.52 -1.74
CA LEU A 43 -19.32 12.45 -2.70
C LEU A 43 -20.50 12.21 -3.64
N VAL A 44 -21.72 12.13 -3.12
CA VAL A 44 -22.96 12.00 -3.91
C VAL A 44 -23.11 13.19 -4.86
N SER A 45 -22.87 14.41 -4.36
CA SER A 45 -22.87 15.62 -5.18
C SER A 45 -21.81 15.56 -6.29
N ALA A 46 -20.58 15.13 -5.98
CA ALA A 46 -19.50 15.01 -6.95
C ALA A 46 -19.73 13.90 -7.99
N MET A 47 -20.45 12.83 -7.63
CA MET A 47 -20.83 11.74 -8.52
C MET A 47 -22.11 12.02 -9.32
N GLY A 48 -22.89 13.04 -8.98
CA GLY A 48 -24.16 13.33 -9.64
C GLY A 48 -25.16 12.17 -9.60
N ALA A 49 -25.06 11.28 -8.60
CA ALA A 49 -25.84 10.05 -8.51
C ALA A 49 -27.20 10.27 -7.83
N ALA A 50 -28.24 9.65 -8.38
CA ALA A 50 -29.53 9.40 -7.75
C ALA A 50 -29.91 7.91 -7.90
N ASP A 51 -30.26 7.28 -6.78
CA ASP A 51 -30.97 6.01 -6.51
C ASP A 51 -30.43 4.60 -6.92
N ASN A 52 -30.25 3.81 -5.84
CA ASN A 52 -30.53 2.39 -5.50
C ASN A 52 -29.54 1.21 -5.77
N PRO A 53 -29.52 0.16 -4.89
CA PRO A 53 -28.30 -0.55 -4.47
C PRO A 53 -28.33 -2.10 -4.62
N THR A 54 -27.20 -2.77 -4.28
CA THR A 54 -27.11 -4.18 -3.78
C THR A 54 -25.90 -4.35 -2.83
N HIS A 55 -25.97 -5.28 -1.85
CA HIS A 55 -25.15 -5.33 -0.61
C HIS A 55 -24.42 -6.68 -0.34
N ASP A 56 -23.35 -6.69 0.50
CA ASP A 56 -23.11 -7.75 1.53
C ASP A 56 -21.93 -7.54 2.53
N THR A 57 -22.27 -7.70 3.84
CA THR A 57 -21.64 -8.31 5.08
C THR A 57 -20.37 -7.84 5.84
N GLY A 58 -20.31 -8.26 7.14
CA GLY A 58 -19.50 -7.64 8.20
C GLY A 58 -19.22 -8.22 9.62
N SER A 59 -19.89 -7.72 10.68
CA SER A 59 -19.98 -8.10 12.14
C SER A 59 -21.07 -7.24 12.82
N VAL A 60 -21.95 -7.81 13.66
CA VAL A 60 -23.34 -7.28 13.84
C VAL A 60 -23.44 -5.77 14.13
N ALA A 61 -23.00 -5.25 15.28
CA ALA A 61 -23.31 -3.84 15.62
C ALA A 61 -22.48 -2.80 14.85
N CYS A 62 -21.15 -2.98 14.77
CA CYS A 62 -20.29 -2.03 14.04
C CYS A 62 -20.50 -2.10 12.53
N PHE A 63 -20.88 -3.25 11.98
CA PHE A 63 -21.20 -3.32 10.56
C PHE A 63 -22.66 -3.08 10.26
N GLU A 64 -23.62 -3.25 11.16
CA GLU A 64 -24.95 -2.65 10.96
C GLU A 64 -24.82 -1.14 10.86
N PHE A 65 -23.96 -0.54 11.68
CA PHE A 65 -23.64 0.88 11.63
C PHE A 65 -22.90 1.27 10.34
N ALA A 66 -21.84 0.54 9.97
CA ALA A 66 -21.11 0.79 8.73
C ALA A 66 -21.97 0.54 7.49
N ARG A 67 -22.79 -0.52 7.52
CA ARG A 67 -23.76 -0.83 6.49
C ARG A 67 -24.80 0.27 6.38
N ALA A 68 -25.39 0.73 7.48
CA ALA A 68 -26.36 1.84 7.45
C ALA A 68 -25.73 3.10 6.82
N TYR A 69 -24.48 3.40 7.16
CA TYR A 69 -23.74 4.48 6.52
C TYR A 69 -23.55 4.27 5.02
N LEU A 70 -23.05 3.10 4.59
CA LEU A 70 -22.80 2.78 3.18
C LEU A 70 -24.10 2.69 2.37
N ASP A 71 -25.15 2.10 2.94
CA ASP A 71 -26.49 2.00 2.37
C ASP A 71 -27.08 3.41 2.16
N SER A 72 -26.71 4.39 2.98
CA SER A 72 -27.16 5.78 2.84
C SER A 72 -26.61 6.50 1.60
N PHE A 73 -25.56 5.97 0.95
CA PHE A 73 -25.11 6.51 -0.34
C PHE A 73 -26.08 6.18 -1.48
N GLN A 74 -26.97 5.20 -1.30
CA GLN A 74 -27.96 4.79 -2.29
C GLN A 74 -27.33 4.44 -3.65
N VAL A 75 -26.13 3.85 -3.65
CA VAL A 75 -25.44 3.32 -4.84
C VAL A 75 -24.81 1.96 -4.51
N PRO A 76 -24.53 1.10 -5.50
CA PRO A 76 -23.79 -0.14 -5.26
C PRO A 76 -22.41 0.14 -4.65
N TYR A 77 -22.02 -0.62 -3.63
CA TYR A 77 -20.68 -0.55 -3.03
C TYR A 77 -20.03 -1.94 -2.97
N SER A 78 -18.71 -1.95 -2.94
CA SER A 78 -17.91 -3.14 -2.69
C SER A 78 -16.94 -2.84 -1.55
N LEU A 79 -16.85 -3.77 -0.60
CA LEU A 79 -15.96 -3.65 0.54
C LEU A 79 -14.65 -4.35 0.24
N VAL A 80 -13.55 -3.62 0.44
CA VAL A 80 -12.19 -4.17 0.44
C VAL A 80 -11.77 -4.15 1.89
N LEU A 81 -11.61 -5.34 2.43
CA LEU A 81 -11.64 -5.56 3.84
C LEU A 81 -10.23 -5.38 4.43
N GLY A 82 -10.17 -4.62 5.52
CA GLY A 82 -8.95 -4.14 6.14
C GLY A 82 -8.11 -5.24 6.77
N ASN A 83 -7.10 -4.88 7.55
CA ASN A 83 -6.54 -5.80 8.56
C ASN A 83 -7.56 -6.13 9.67
N HIS A 84 -8.86 -5.92 9.49
CA HIS A 84 -9.94 -6.10 10.45
C HIS A 84 -11.08 -7.01 9.97
N ASP A 85 -11.14 -7.41 8.69
CA ASP A 85 -12.31 -8.08 8.09
C ASP A 85 -11.88 -9.12 7.00
N LEU A 86 -12.73 -10.09 6.61
CA LEU A 86 -12.35 -11.25 5.76
C LEU A 86 -13.05 -11.31 4.39
N GLU A 87 -12.31 -11.75 3.34
CA GLU A 87 -12.71 -12.16 1.96
C GLU A 87 -12.41 -11.18 0.80
N GLY A 88 -11.85 -11.71 -0.31
CA GLY A 88 -11.60 -10.99 -1.56
C GLY A 88 -12.81 -10.98 -2.50
N ARG A 89 -12.95 -9.94 -3.33
CA ARG A 89 -14.12 -9.73 -4.21
C ARG A 89 -13.73 -9.15 -5.57
N THR A 90 -14.58 -9.33 -6.58
CA THR A 90 -14.44 -8.65 -7.87
C THR A 90 -15.69 -7.87 -8.22
N ALA A 91 -15.54 -6.75 -8.94
CA ALA A 91 -16.64 -6.02 -9.54
C ALA A 91 -16.35 -5.74 -11.02
N ASP A 92 -17.37 -5.83 -11.87
CA ASP A 92 -17.28 -5.52 -13.30
C ASP A 92 -17.77 -4.09 -13.56
N LEU A 93 -16.90 -3.23 -14.07
CA LEU A 93 -17.19 -1.82 -14.40
C LEU A 93 -17.29 -1.62 -15.92
N GLY A 94 -17.75 -2.64 -16.64
CA GLY A 94 -17.87 -2.64 -18.10
C GLY A 94 -16.53 -2.92 -18.78
N HIS A 95 -15.84 -1.88 -19.25
CA HIS A 95 -14.52 -2.08 -19.88
C HIS A 95 -13.44 -2.51 -18.87
N VAL A 96 -13.62 -2.14 -17.60
CA VAL A 96 -12.62 -2.28 -16.54
C VAL A 96 -13.07 -3.33 -15.51
N LYS A 97 -12.13 -4.11 -14.98
CA LYS A 97 -12.39 -5.03 -13.86
C LYS A 97 -11.78 -4.49 -12.58
N ALA A 98 -12.53 -4.49 -11.49
CA ALA A 98 -12.06 -4.18 -10.15
C ALA A 98 -11.85 -5.47 -9.35
N ILE A 99 -10.73 -5.57 -8.64
CA ILE A 99 -10.38 -6.72 -7.81
C ILE A 99 -9.93 -6.24 -6.43
N GLY A 100 -10.61 -6.69 -5.39
CA GLY A 100 -10.25 -6.45 -3.99
C GLY A 100 -9.57 -7.66 -3.38
N LEU A 101 -8.43 -7.45 -2.72
CA LEU A 101 -7.76 -8.45 -1.87
C LEU A 101 -7.90 -8.03 -0.41
N SER A 102 -8.20 -9.01 0.43
CA SER A 102 -8.53 -8.81 1.84
C SER A 102 -7.72 -9.76 2.70
N THR A 103 -7.40 -9.33 3.92
CA THR A 103 -6.62 -10.17 4.83
C THR A 103 -7.31 -11.51 5.06
N THR A 104 -6.57 -12.62 5.00
CA THR A 104 -7.08 -13.98 5.23
C THR A 104 -6.76 -14.49 6.64
N GLY A 105 -6.03 -13.70 7.45
CA GLY A 105 -5.63 -14.07 8.80
C GLY A 105 -5.69 -12.89 9.76
N PHE A 106 -6.89 -12.48 10.16
CA PHE A 106 -7.06 -11.39 11.13
C PHE A 106 -6.48 -11.76 12.50
N ARG A 107 -5.48 -11.00 12.94
CA ARG A 107 -4.77 -11.16 14.23
C ARG A 107 -4.15 -12.54 14.48
N SER A 108 -4.24 -13.48 13.53
CA SER A 108 -3.68 -14.81 13.65
C SER A 108 -2.26 -14.93 13.09
N ASN A 109 -1.74 -13.87 12.46
CA ASN A 109 -0.38 -13.86 11.94
C ASN A 109 0.65 -13.81 13.08
N PRO A 110 1.55 -14.82 13.19
CA PRO A 110 2.54 -14.90 14.27
C PRO A 110 3.56 -13.74 14.29
N CYS A 111 3.78 -13.09 13.15
CA CYS A 111 4.77 -12.02 13.03
C CYS A 111 4.22 -10.66 13.48
N SER A 112 2.94 -10.38 13.18
CA SER A 112 2.26 -9.13 13.54
C SER A 112 0.75 -9.26 13.44
N HIS A 113 0.05 -8.89 14.52
CA HIS A 113 -1.41 -8.90 14.55
C HIS A 113 -2.07 -7.85 13.63
N HIS A 114 -1.30 -6.86 13.17
CA HIS A 114 -1.77 -5.76 12.32
C HIS A 114 -1.37 -5.91 10.85
N GLU A 115 -0.65 -6.98 10.50
CA GLU A 115 -0.24 -7.23 9.13
C GLU A 115 -1.42 -7.64 8.26
N VAL A 116 -1.51 -7.05 7.06
CA VAL A 116 -2.43 -7.49 6.02
C VAL A 116 -1.80 -8.69 5.33
N ARG A 117 -2.35 -9.88 5.61
CA ARG A 117 -1.84 -11.15 5.08
C ARG A 117 -2.81 -11.70 4.06
N ILE A 118 -2.34 -11.90 2.84
CA ILE A 118 -3.03 -12.63 1.78
C ILE A 118 -2.38 -14.02 1.70
N ASP A 119 -3.12 -15.11 1.87
CA ASP A 119 -2.55 -16.45 1.74
C ASP A 119 -2.34 -16.87 0.28
N ASP A 120 -1.75 -18.06 0.08
CA ASP A 120 -1.44 -18.59 -1.25
C ASP A 120 -2.72 -18.94 -2.05
N ALA A 121 -3.85 -19.24 -1.38
CA ALA A 121 -5.11 -19.53 -2.07
C ALA A 121 -5.72 -18.26 -2.68
N GLN A 122 -5.79 -17.17 -1.92
CA GLN A 122 -6.27 -15.89 -2.46
C GLN A 122 -5.28 -15.31 -3.49
N MET A 123 -3.97 -15.56 -3.37
CA MET A 123 -3.01 -15.22 -4.42
C MET A 123 -3.22 -16.00 -5.71
N ALA A 124 -3.44 -17.32 -5.63
CA ALA A 124 -3.71 -18.14 -6.81
C ALA A 124 -5.01 -17.70 -7.50
N TRP A 125 -6.04 -17.41 -6.71
CA TRP A 125 -7.28 -16.82 -7.23
C TRP A 125 -7.04 -15.46 -7.90
N PHE A 126 -6.27 -14.57 -7.27
CA PHE A 126 -5.96 -13.26 -7.83
C PHE A 126 -5.23 -13.38 -9.18
N GLU A 127 -4.23 -14.25 -9.27
CA GLU A 127 -3.51 -14.48 -10.52
C GLU A 127 -4.43 -15.06 -11.61
N GLN A 128 -5.32 -15.99 -11.25
CA GLN A 128 -6.35 -16.49 -12.18
C GLN A 128 -7.25 -15.34 -12.68
N GLN A 129 -7.70 -14.45 -11.78
CA GLN A 129 -8.54 -13.33 -12.18
C GLN A 129 -7.83 -12.37 -13.14
N LEU A 130 -6.52 -12.19 -13.01
CA LEU A 130 -5.70 -11.39 -13.92
C LEU A 130 -5.52 -12.06 -15.28
N GLN A 131 -5.28 -13.37 -15.30
CA GLN A 131 -5.20 -14.15 -16.54
C GLN A 131 -6.49 -14.10 -17.34
N GLU A 132 -7.63 -14.28 -16.68
CA GLU A 132 -8.97 -14.16 -17.29
C GLU A 132 -9.25 -12.74 -17.81
N SER A 133 -8.55 -11.73 -17.27
CA SER A 133 -8.73 -10.32 -17.60
C SER A 133 -7.59 -9.74 -18.42
N ALA A 134 -6.75 -10.57 -19.04
CA ALA A 134 -5.55 -10.14 -19.75
C ALA A 134 -5.80 -9.05 -20.82
N GLN A 135 -7.01 -9.02 -21.40
CA GLN A 135 -7.43 -8.06 -22.43
C GLN A 135 -8.20 -6.85 -21.86
N ARG A 136 -8.32 -6.73 -20.54
CA ARG A 136 -9.08 -5.68 -19.86
C ARG A 136 -8.20 -4.96 -18.84
N PRO A 137 -8.34 -3.64 -18.68
CA PRO A 137 -7.71 -2.94 -17.58
C PRO A 137 -8.24 -3.42 -16.24
N VAL A 138 -7.34 -3.52 -15.28
CA VAL A 138 -7.63 -3.97 -13.92
C VAL A 138 -7.32 -2.86 -12.92
N LEU A 139 -8.27 -2.64 -12.01
CA LEU A 139 -8.10 -1.88 -10.78
C LEU A 139 -7.93 -2.88 -9.64
N VAL A 140 -6.90 -2.69 -8.81
CA VAL A 140 -6.65 -3.51 -7.64
C VAL A 140 -6.88 -2.67 -6.39
N PHE A 141 -7.47 -3.26 -5.37
CA PHE A 141 -7.72 -2.62 -4.10
C PHE A 141 -7.23 -3.54 -2.99
N THR A 142 -6.42 -2.97 -2.09
CA THR A 142 -5.93 -3.67 -0.90
C THR A 142 -5.93 -2.71 0.27
N HIS A 143 -5.92 -3.22 1.50
CA HIS A 143 -5.79 -2.33 2.65
C HIS A 143 -4.38 -1.72 2.73
N ALA A 144 -3.35 -2.55 2.89
CA ALA A 144 -1.95 -2.11 2.84
C ALA A 144 -1.43 -2.11 1.40
N PRO A 145 -0.46 -1.24 1.06
CA PRO A 145 0.15 -1.24 -0.26
C PRO A 145 1.18 -2.37 -0.46
N PRO A 146 1.48 -2.75 -1.72
CA PRO A 146 2.63 -3.60 -2.03
C PRO A 146 3.96 -2.95 -1.64
N GLN A 147 4.94 -3.75 -1.24
CA GLN A 147 6.31 -3.25 -1.08
C GLN A 147 6.88 -2.82 -2.44
N GLY A 148 7.67 -1.74 -2.47
CA GLY A 148 8.25 -1.22 -3.71
C GLY A 148 7.27 -0.45 -4.62
N CYS A 149 6.04 -0.17 -4.17
CA CYS A 149 5.04 0.60 -4.92
C CYS A 149 5.40 2.10 -5.08
N GLY A 150 6.37 2.60 -4.32
CA GLY A 150 6.82 3.98 -4.36
C GLY A 150 5.96 4.96 -3.55
N LEU A 151 4.99 4.48 -2.76
CA LEU A 151 4.41 5.25 -1.65
C LEU A 151 5.48 5.28 -0.53
N LYS A 152 6.06 6.45 -0.29
CA LYS A 152 7.26 6.64 0.56
C LYS A 152 6.93 7.22 1.91
N VAL A 153 5.85 7.98 2.09
CA VAL A 153 5.47 8.47 3.41
C VAL A 153 4.87 7.32 4.22
N ILE A 154 5.75 6.61 4.92
CA ILE A 154 5.40 5.45 5.75
C ILE A 154 5.60 5.82 7.21
N GLU A 155 4.60 5.56 8.03
CA GLU A 155 4.65 5.78 9.47
C GLU A 155 5.59 4.78 10.17
N GLU A 156 6.33 5.27 11.18
CA GLU A 156 7.28 4.45 11.95
C GLU A 156 6.64 3.20 12.55
N VAL A 157 5.39 3.34 13.03
CA VAL A 157 4.66 2.27 13.68
C VAL A 157 4.42 1.09 12.74
N HIS A 158 4.13 1.36 11.47
CA HIS A 158 3.87 0.33 10.47
C HIS A 158 5.13 -0.44 10.10
N VAL A 159 6.26 0.26 10.05
CA VAL A 159 7.57 -0.33 9.81
C VAL A 159 8.00 -1.19 11.01
N LYS A 160 7.94 -0.64 12.23
CA LYS A 160 8.31 -1.35 13.47
C LYS A 160 7.50 -2.63 13.70
N ASN A 161 6.20 -2.56 13.40
CA ASN A 161 5.27 -3.65 13.60
C ASN A 161 5.18 -4.61 12.42
N ARG A 162 6.03 -4.46 11.38
CA ARG A 162 6.02 -5.32 10.20
C ARG A 162 4.63 -5.42 9.54
N CYS A 163 3.95 -4.29 9.43
CA CYS A 163 2.61 -4.25 8.83
C CYS A 163 2.46 -3.20 7.73
N ALA A 164 3.50 -2.42 7.42
CA ALA A 164 3.47 -1.40 6.37
C ALA A 164 3.06 -1.87 4.96
N TRP A 165 3.28 -3.15 4.63
CA TRP A 165 3.04 -3.69 3.30
C TRP A 165 2.22 -4.98 3.35
N LEU A 166 1.67 -5.37 2.20
CA LEU A 166 1.05 -6.68 2.02
C LEU A 166 2.06 -7.81 2.26
N ASN A 167 1.69 -8.77 3.10
CA ASN A 167 2.55 -9.88 3.53
C ASN A 167 3.96 -9.41 3.91
N HIS A 168 4.03 -8.26 4.58
CA HIS A 168 5.29 -7.64 4.98
C HIS A 168 6.24 -8.67 5.57
N SER A 169 5.80 -9.57 6.47
CA SER A 169 6.70 -10.50 7.18
C SER A 169 7.05 -11.79 6.43
N ASP A 170 6.54 -12.03 5.23
CA ASP A 170 6.71 -13.29 4.49
C ASP A 170 7.37 -13.04 3.11
N ARG A 171 6.55 -12.84 2.07
CA ARG A 171 6.98 -12.66 0.66
C ARG A 171 6.46 -11.33 0.10
N PRO A 172 6.91 -10.17 0.63
CA PRO A 172 6.35 -8.86 0.28
C PRO A 172 6.59 -8.45 -1.19
N ALA A 173 7.69 -8.90 -1.80
CA ALA A 173 8.05 -8.55 -3.18
C ALA A 173 7.10 -9.14 -4.24
N ARG A 174 6.39 -10.23 -3.92
CA ARG A 174 5.59 -10.99 -4.89
C ARG A 174 4.48 -10.17 -5.56
N PHE A 175 3.94 -9.17 -4.86
CA PHE A 175 2.87 -8.33 -5.38
C PHE A 175 3.36 -7.35 -6.45
N LEU A 176 4.55 -6.76 -6.24
CA LEU A 176 5.17 -5.90 -7.25
C LEU A 176 5.64 -6.70 -8.46
N ALA A 177 6.21 -7.88 -8.24
CA ALA A 177 6.57 -8.81 -9.33
C ALA A 177 5.35 -9.21 -10.16
N LEU A 178 4.19 -9.37 -9.54
CA LEU A 178 2.93 -9.66 -10.21
C LEU A 178 2.41 -8.43 -10.97
N ALA A 179 2.46 -7.23 -10.39
CA ALA A 179 2.13 -5.99 -11.10
C ALA A 179 3.00 -5.78 -12.36
N ALA A 180 4.30 -6.09 -12.28
CA ALA A 180 5.20 -6.03 -13.42
C ALA A 180 4.87 -7.07 -14.51
N ARG A 181 4.39 -8.26 -14.12
CA ARG A 181 4.01 -9.35 -15.04
C ARG A 181 2.68 -9.09 -15.76
N TYR A 182 1.75 -8.41 -15.09
CA TYR A 182 0.40 -8.12 -15.58
C TYR A 182 0.22 -6.61 -15.81
N PRO A 183 0.74 -6.06 -16.93
CA PRO A 183 0.74 -4.62 -17.17
C PRO A 183 -0.66 -4.02 -17.36
N ASN A 184 -1.68 -4.87 -17.54
CA ASN A 184 -3.08 -4.49 -17.54
C ASN A 184 -3.58 -4.05 -16.16
N ILE A 185 -2.83 -4.26 -15.07
CA ILE A 185 -3.06 -3.58 -13.79
C ILE A 185 -2.68 -2.11 -13.94
N ARG A 186 -3.68 -1.24 -13.99
CA ARG A 186 -3.47 0.20 -14.24
C ARG A 186 -3.47 1.03 -12.96
N LEU A 187 -4.31 0.68 -12.00
CA LEU A 187 -4.44 1.40 -10.74
C LEU A 187 -4.48 0.40 -9.57
N TRP A 188 -3.70 0.67 -8.53
CA TRP A 188 -3.68 -0.09 -7.29
C TRP A 188 -3.92 0.85 -6.11
N PHE A 189 -5.06 0.72 -5.46
CA PHE A 189 -5.48 1.58 -4.35
C PHE A 189 -5.17 0.93 -3.01
N SER A 190 -4.66 1.72 -2.07
CA SER A 190 -4.37 1.28 -0.71
C SER A 190 -4.59 2.37 0.33
N GLY A 191 -5.18 2.02 1.47
CA GLY A 191 -5.33 2.92 2.61
C GLY A 191 -4.18 2.76 3.59
N HIS A 192 -4.52 2.38 4.82
CA HIS A 192 -3.61 1.90 5.86
C HIS A 192 -2.73 2.97 6.53
N PHE A 193 -2.19 3.94 5.78
CA PHE A 193 -1.30 4.95 6.34
C PHE A 193 -2.01 6.13 7.01
N HIS A 194 -3.29 6.36 6.71
CA HIS A 194 -4.09 7.46 7.27
C HIS A 194 -3.49 8.86 7.01
N LEU A 195 -2.91 9.03 5.82
CA LEU A 195 -2.22 10.25 5.40
C LEU A 195 -2.99 10.95 4.27
N SER A 196 -2.80 12.25 4.16
CA SER A 196 -3.39 13.06 3.10
C SER A 196 -2.89 12.71 1.70
N HIS A 197 -3.60 13.20 0.69
CA HIS A 197 -3.21 13.09 -0.72
C HIS A 197 -2.26 14.21 -1.15
N ASN A 198 -1.80 15.05 -0.21
CA ASN A 198 -0.91 16.15 -0.49
C ASN A 198 0.55 15.72 -0.42
N TYR A 199 0.88 14.54 0.12
CA TYR A 199 2.23 14.01 -0.04
C TYR A 199 2.56 13.78 -1.51
N LYS A 200 3.78 14.19 -1.89
CA LYS A 200 4.32 14.06 -3.26
C LYS A 200 4.17 12.65 -3.83
N ASP A 201 4.24 11.67 -2.97
CA ASP A 201 4.26 10.24 -3.23
C ASP A 201 3.00 9.55 -2.69
N SER A 202 1.92 10.30 -2.44
CA SER A 202 0.57 9.72 -2.25
C SER A 202 0.03 9.06 -3.53
N ILE A 203 0.68 9.32 -4.66
CA ILE A 203 0.55 8.61 -5.93
C ILE A 203 1.96 8.35 -6.45
N SER A 204 2.23 7.11 -6.86
CA SER A 204 3.48 6.71 -7.50
C SER A 204 3.17 5.87 -8.73
N VAL A 205 3.96 5.99 -9.79
CA VAL A 205 3.82 5.16 -11.00
C VAL A 205 5.07 4.30 -11.13
N VAL A 206 4.89 2.98 -11.10
CA VAL A 206 5.98 2.01 -11.27
C VAL A 206 5.59 1.08 -12.42
N GLY A 207 6.41 1.06 -13.47
CA GLY A 207 6.05 0.39 -14.71
C GLY A 207 4.77 0.98 -15.32
N SER A 208 3.78 0.12 -15.56
CA SER A 208 2.48 0.50 -16.14
C SER A 208 1.36 0.68 -15.08
N THR A 209 1.70 0.64 -13.80
CA THR A 209 0.73 0.69 -12.69
C THR A 209 0.92 1.96 -11.87
N ALA A 210 -0.16 2.70 -11.60
CA ALA A 210 -0.16 3.70 -10.54
C ALA A 210 -0.59 3.08 -9.21
N PHE A 211 0.22 3.28 -8.18
CA PHE A 211 -0.10 2.98 -6.80
C PHE A 211 -0.62 4.24 -6.13
N VAL A 212 -1.79 4.15 -5.52
CA VAL A 212 -2.58 5.30 -5.08
C VAL A 212 -2.97 5.11 -3.63
N GLN A 213 -2.54 6.05 -2.79
CA GLN A 213 -3.00 6.12 -1.41
C GLN A 213 -4.45 6.64 -1.36
N THR A 214 -5.26 5.98 -0.55
CA THR A 214 -6.58 6.46 -0.13
C THR A 214 -6.46 7.16 1.20
N GLY A 215 -7.17 8.28 1.34
CA GLY A 215 -7.22 9.08 2.55
C GLY A 215 -8.27 8.56 3.52
N VAL A 216 -8.53 9.37 4.54
CA VAL A 216 -9.51 9.08 5.58
C VAL A 216 -10.56 10.18 5.58
N ILE A 217 -11.82 9.81 5.85
CA ILE A 217 -12.92 10.77 6.06
C ILE A 217 -12.95 11.29 7.50
N GLY A 218 -12.67 10.41 8.47
CA GLY A 218 -12.77 10.70 9.89
C GLY A 218 -11.56 11.45 10.46
N THR A 219 -11.55 11.62 11.79
CA THR A 219 -10.47 12.33 12.50
C THR A 219 -9.27 11.45 12.82
N CYS A 220 -9.29 10.16 12.44
CA CYS A 220 -8.14 9.27 12.62
C CYS A 220 -7.03 9.47 11.56
N ASN A 221 -7.15 10.50 10.71
CA ASN A 221 -6.05 11.00 9.90
C ASN A 221 -4.89 11.49 10.81
N ARG A 222 -3.68 11.49 10.27
CA ARG A 222 -2.47 11.80 11.05
C ARG A 222 -1.92 13.21 10.82
N ASP A 223 -2.42 13.89 9.80
CA ASP A 223 -1.89 15.17 9.32
C ASP A 223 -2.95 16.27 9.24
N GLY A 224 -4.14 16.03 9.78
CA GLY A 224 -5.23 17.00 9.87
C GLY A 224 -6.12 17.06 8.64
N HIS A 225 -5.84 16.30 7.58
CA HIS A 225 -6.58 16.40 6.32
C HIS A 225 -7.52 15.22 6.10
N ARG A 226 -8.74 15.51 5.65
CA ARG A 226 -9.79 14.52 5.40
C ARG A 226 -10.05 14.41 3.91
N HIS A 227 -9.68 13.28 3.30
CA HIS A 227 -9.69 13.12 1.84
C HIS A 227 -10.29 11.79 1.38
N SER A 228 -10.99 11.83 0.25
CA SER A 228 -11.40 10.64 -0.51
C SER A 228 -10.93 10.72 -1.96
N ARG A 229 -10.87 9.57 -2.64
CA ARG A 229 -10.55 9.51 -4.07
C ARG A 229 -11.83 9.37 -4.88
N LEU A 230 -11.90 10.07 -6.01
CA LEU A 230 -12.94 9.92 -7.02
C LEU A 230 -12.29 9.54 -8.36
N LEU A 231 -12.59 8.35 -8.84
CA LEU A 231 -12.17 7.88 -10.16
C LEU A 231 -13.32 8.05 -11.14
N THR A 232 -13.12 8.81 -12.21
CA THR A 232 -14.04 8.90 -13.35
C THR A 232 -13.37 8.26 -14.56
N GLY A 233 -14.06 7.35 -15.23
CA GLY A 233 -13.52 6.66 -16.41
C GLY A 233 -14.56 6.42 -17.48
N ASN A 234 -14.10 6.09 -18.68
CA ASN A 234 -14.91 5.61 -19.80
C ASN A 234 -14.08 4.56 -20.57
N ALA A 235 -14.40 4.24 -21.82
CA ALA A 235 -13.60 3.25 -22.57
C ALA A 235 -12.24 3.75 -23.09
N SER A 236 -11.99 5.06 -23.17
CA SER A 236 -10.73 5.60 -23.67
C SER A 236 -9.73 5.89 -22.56
N GLY A 237 -10.20 6.30 -21.38
CA GLY A 237 -9.31 6.62 -20.27
C GLY A 237 -10.04 6.98 -18.99
N TRP A 238 -9.30 7.62 -18.11
CA TRP A 238 -9.73 7.90 -16.75
C TRP A 238 -9.02 9.12 -16.16
N ARG A 239 -9.66 9.66 -15.12
CA ARG A 239 -9.15 10.74 -14.28
C ARG A 239 -9.43 10.40 -12.83
N LEU A 240 -8.40 10.52 -12.01
CA LEU A 240 -8.44 10.35 -10.57
C LEU A 240 -8.32 11.72 -9.90
N SER A 241 -9.24 11.99 -8.99
CA SER A 241 -9.31 13.23 -8.25
C SER A 241 -9.29 12.98 -6.74
N THR A 242 -8.81 13.98 -5.99
CA THR A 242 -9.02 14.11 -4.55
C THR A 242 -10.25 14.95 -4.29
N LEU A 243 -11.15 14.46 -3.45
CA LEU A 243 -12.17 15.26 -2.81
C LEU A 243 -11.68 15.62 -1.40
N ASP A 244 -11.58 16.92 -1.15
CA ASP A 244 -11.26 17.48 0.16
C ASP A 244 -12.54 17.70 0.97
N HIS A 245 -12.66 17.00 2.10
CA HIS A 245 -13.86 17.03 2.93
C HIS A 245 -13.95 18.25 3.85
N ASP A 246 -12.86 18.97 4.04
CA ASP A 246 -12.84 20.23 4.78
C ASP A 246 -13.27 21.40 3.89
N SER A 247 -12.84 21.40 2.63
CA SER A 247 -13.20 22.47 1.68
C SER A 247 -14.34 22.13 0.72
N GLY A 248 -14.72 20.85 0.59
CA GLY A 248 -15.66 20.34 -0.40
C GLY A 248 -15.14 20.39 -1.85
N LYS A 249 -13.85 20.70 -2.05
CA LYS A 249 -13.28 20.90 -3.39
C LYS A 249 -12.77 19.61 -4.00
N LEU A 250 -12.95 19.50 -5.31
CA LEU A 250 -12.42 18.41 -6.12
C LEU A 250 -11.16 18.88 -6.88
N ARG A 251 -10.07 18.12 -6.77
CA ARG A 251 -8.78 18.39 -7.43
C ARG A 251 -8.35 17.18 -8.25
N ALA A 252 -8.01 17.36 -9.52
CA ALA A 252 -7.46 16.29 -10.34
C ALA A 252 -5.99 16.02 -9.99
N ASP A 253 -5.64 14.76 -9.71
CA ASP A 253 -4.30 14.38 -9.28
C ASP A 253 -3.57 13.47 -10.28
N LEU A 254 -4.33 12.68 -11.05
CA LEU A 254 -3.76 11.75 -12.01
C LEU A 254 -4.75 11.53 -13.16
N ALA A 255 -4.24 11.39 -14.38
CA ALA A 255 -5.04 10.98 -15.52
C ALA A 255 -4.25 10.03 -16.42
N GLY A 256 -4.96 9.20 -17.17
CA GLY A 256 -4.34 8.28 -18.10
C GLY A 256 -5.33 7.67 -19.07
N SER A 257 -4.80 6.93 -20.05
CA SER A 257 -5.60 6.04 -20.87
C SER A 257 -5.51 4.61 -20.35
N TRP A 258 -6.40 3.77 -20.84
CA TRP A 258 -6.37 2.32 -20.59
C TRP A 258 -5.31 1.58 -21.40
N ASP A 259 -4.70 2.25 -22.38
CA ASP A 259 -3.57 1.70 -23.13
C ASP A 259 -2.34 1.59 -22.20
N THR A 260 -1.80 0.38 -22.08
CA THR A 260 -0.63 0.10 -21.24
C THR A 260 0.64 0.82 -21.71
N ALA A 261 0.73 1.15 -23.00
CA ALA A 261 1.86 1.89 -23.57
C ALA A 261 1.78 3.40 -23.31
N ALA A 262 0.59 3.91 -22.99
CA ALA A 262 0.41 5.33 -22.72
C ALA A 262 0.89 5.71 -21.32
N ALA A 263 1.71 6.76 -21.27
CA ALA A 263 2.15 7.35 -20.03
C ALA A 263 0.96 7.95 -19.25
N MET A 264 1.01 7.81 -17.93
CA MET A 264 0.08 8.49 -17.04
C MET A 264 0.60 9.89 -16.72
N GLN A 265 -0.32 10.84 -16.56
CA GLN A 265 0.00 12.22 -16.27
C GLN A 265 -0.34 12.54 -14.82
N LEU A 266 0.68 12.83 -14.01
CA LEU A 266 0.51 13.43 -12.69
C LEU A 266 0.05 14.87 -12.85
N LEU A 267 -1.04 15.22 -12.18
CA LEU A 267 -1.71 16.52 -12.28
C LEU A 267 -1.64 17.32 -10.97
N THR A 268 -1.18 16.70 -9.87
CA THR A 268 -1.13 17.36 -8.56
C THR A 268 -0.27 18.63 -8.61
N PRO A 269 -0.82 19.80 -8.24
CA PRO A 269 -0.08 21.05 -8.28
C PRO A 269 1.09 21.04 -7.28
N GLN A 270 2.28 21.46 -7.72
CA GLN A 270 3.48 21.44 -6.87
C GLN A 270 3.34 22.25 -5.59
N GLN A 271 2.60 23.37 -5.63
CA GLN A 271 2.35 24.20 -4.44
C GLN A 271 1.47 23.53 -3.39
N GLU A 272 0.75 22.47 -3.75
CA GLU A 272 -0.08 21.70 -2.82
C GLU A 272 0.64 20.47 -2.27
N LEU A 273 1.88 20.22 -2.71
CA LEU A 273 2.65 19.05 -2.30
C LEU A 273 3.37 19.28 -0.96
N ILE A 274 3.11 18.41 -0.01
CA ILE A 274 3.90 18.24 1.21
C ILE A 274 5.15 17.44 0.84
N THR A 275 6.30 18.10 0.85
CA THR A 275 7.60 17.50 0.49
C THR A 275 8.57 17.37 1.67
N SER A 276 8.27 18.03 2.79
CA SER A 276 9.25 18.24 3.85
C SER A 276 8.66 18.34 5.26
N ASP A 277 7.54 17.68 5.53
CA ASP A 277 7.10 17.58 6.93
C ASP A 277 7.93 16.50 7.63
N ALA A 278 8.78 16.94 8.56
CA ALA A 278 9.63 16.08 9.37
C ALA A 278 8.83 15.26 10.38
N GLY A 279 7.57 15.61 10.63
CA GLY A 279 6.69 14.95 11.59
C GLY A 279 5.75 13.89 11.02
N SER A 280 5.51 13.86 9.70
CA SER A 280 4.38 13.14 9.12
C SER A 280 4.68 11.84 8.39
N GLY A 281 5.87 11.29 8.64
CA GLY A 281 6.24 10.00 8.12
C GLY A 281 7.74 9.80 8.14
N TRP A 282 8.15 8.56 8.35
CA TRP A 282 9.53 8.18 8.60
C TRP A 282 10.39 8.22 7.34
N LEU A 283 9.78 8.12 6.16
CA LEU A 283 10.43 8.06 4.85
C LEU A 283 9.96 9.22 3.93
N CYS A 284 10.06 10.45 4.43
CA CYS A 284 9.65 11.64 3.67
C CYS A 284 10.61 11.92 2.49
N SER A 285 10.04 12.28 1.34
CA SER A 285 10.55 12.32 -0.06
C SER A 285 11.82 13.13 -0.40
N ARG A 286 12.76 13.33 0.54
CA ARG A 286 14.09 13.88 0.24
C ARG A 286 14.84 12.89 -0.65
N LEU A 287 14.74 13.13 -1.96
CA LEU A 287 15.13 12.32 -3.11
C LEU A 287 16.65 12.29 -3.37
N ASP A 288 17.46 12.29 -2.32
CA ASP A 288 18.87 11.95 -2.46
C ASP A 288 19.06 10.54 -1.92
N CYS A 289 19.24 9.65 -2.89
CA CYS A 289 19.49 8.22 -2.73
C CYS A 289 20.75 8.03 -1.91
N ASP A 290 20.63 7.40 -0.75
CA ASP A 290 21.79 6.96 -0.01
C ASP A 290 21.37 5.87 0.99
N VAL A 291 22.30 4.97 1.28
CA VAL A 291 22.34 4.24 2.55
C VAL A 291 22.73 5.28 3.62
N GLN A 292 21.90 6.31 3.78
CA GLN A 292 22.17 7.41 4.70
C GLN A 292 21.61 7.09 6.07
N ASP A 293 22.49 7.20 7.04
CA ASP A 293 22.13 7.39 8.43
C ASP A 293 21.36 8.71 8.58
N ARG A 294 20.02 8.66 8.46
CA ARG A 294 19.16 9.78 8.86
C ARG A 294 18.96 9.71 10.36
N GLN A 295 19.63 10.62 11.08
CA GLN A 295 19.41 10.86 12.51
C GLN A 295 19.56 9.58 13.38
N GLY A 296 20.50 8.71 13.04
CA GLY A 296 21.15 7.77 13.94
C GLY A 296 20.47 6.43 14.15
N GLN A 297 19.42 6.06 13.40
CA GLN A 297 18.59 4.93 13.84
C GLN A 297 17.97 4.02 12.79
N LEU A 298 18.06 4.16 11.46
CA LEU A 298 17.54 3.11 10.56
C LEU A 298 18.25 3.03 9.22
N LEU A 299 18.48 1.79 8.78
CA LEU A 299 18.93 1.50 7.43
C LEU A 299 17.77 0.92 6.60
N VAL A 300 17.51 1.53 5.45
CA VAL A 300 16.46 1.15 4.49
C VAL A 300 17.11 0.87 3.14
N GLU A 301 16.73 -0.23 2.53
CA GLU A 301 17.12 -0.55 1.16
C GLU A 301 16.04 -0.05 0.20
N TYR A 302 16.47 0.60 -0.87
CA TYR A 302 15.60 1.16 -1.91
C TYR A 302 15.87 0.53 -3.26
N ASP A 303 14.82 0.31 -4.04
CA ASP A 303 14.93 0.13 -5.48
C ASP A 303 15.18 1.50 -6.12
N ILE A 304 16.26 1.64 -6.88
CA ILE A 304 16.66 2.92 -7.48
C ILE A 304 15.64 3.38 -8.53
N ALA A 305 15.10 2.45 -9.32
CA ALA A 305 14.25 2.79 -10.46
C ALA A 305 12.91 3.41 -10.01
N SER A 306 12.28 2.81 -9.00
CA SER A 306 11.04 3.31 -8.39
C SER A 306 11.30 4.30 -7.24
N ALA A 307 12.55 4.38 -6.77
CA ALA A 307 12.93 5.05 -5.53
C ALA A 307 12.02 4.64 -4.36
N ALA A 308 11.65 3.35 -4.31
CA ALA A 308 10.73 2.77 -3.34
C ALA A 308 11.48 1.88 -2.34
N PRO A 309 11.05 1.83 -1.07
CA PRO A 309 11.65 0.93 -0.10
C PRO A 309 11.35 -0.53 -0.46
N ILE A 310 12.40 -1.35 -0.57
CA ILE A 310 12.34 -2.79 -0.87
C ILE A 310 12.93 -3.66 0.25
N GLY A 311 13.59 -3.04 1.23
CA GLY A 311 14.11 -3.74 2.40
C GLY A 311 14.20 -2.82 3.61
N LEU A 312 13.99 -3.39 4.78
CA LEU A 312 14.24 -2.72 6.06
C LEU A 312 15.37 -3.48 6.76
N VAL A 313 16.45 -2.77 7.08
CA VAL A 313 17.69 -3.43 7.50
C VAL A 313 17.86 -3.46 9.02
N CYS A 314 17.57 -2.37 9.75
CA CYS A 314 17.71 -2.36 11.21
C CYS A 314 17.32 -1.02 11.80
N LYS A 315 16.64 -0.99 12.98
CA LYS A 315 16.73 0.18 13.86
C LYS A 315 18.00 0.09 14.70
N VAL A 316 19.04 0.87 14.37
CA VAL A 316 20.35 0.77 15.06
C VAL A 316 20.18 1.25 16.50
N PRO A 317 20.42 0.40 17.52
CA PRO A 317 20.33 0.82 18.91
C PRO A 317 21.34 1.90 19.27
N PRO A 318 21.05 2.71 20.30
CA PRO A 318 22.08 3.52 20.93
C PRO A 318 23.28 2.65 21.33
N GLY A 319 24.49 3.09 20.93
CA GLY A 319 25.72 2.35 21.14
C GLY A 319 25.94 1.17 20.20
N CYS A 320 25.18 1.07 19.12
CA CYS A 320 25.53 0.19 18.00
C CYS A 320 25.85 1.02 16.76
N TYR A 321 26.54 0.42 15.79
CA TYR A 321 26.71 0.98 14.45
C TYR A 321 26.59 -0.12 13.39
N VAL A 322 26.42 0.29 12.13
CA VAL A 322 26.24 -0.62 11.00
C VAL A 322 27.46 -0.62 10.10
N ARG A 323 27.80 -1.81 9.59
CA ARG A 323 28.77 -2.01 8.50
C ARG A 323 28.10 -2.74 7.34
N LEU A 324 28.44 -2.34 6.13
CA LEU A 324 28.07 -3.07 4.93
C LEU A 324 29.18 -4.04 4.56
N LEU A 325 28.81 -5.29 4.29
CA LEU A 325 29.74 -6.37 4.00
C LEU A 325 29.60 -6.83 2.55
N GLY A 326 30.72 -6.94 1.85
CA GLY A 326 30.79 -7.52 0.51
C GLY A 326 31.02 -9.04 0.55
N ALA A 327 31.30 -9.60 -0.62
CA ALA A 327 31.67 -11.01 -0.75
C ALA A 327 32.79 -11.39 0.23
N GLY A 328 32.68 -12.56 0.86
CA GLY A 328 33.65 -13.01 1.87
C GLY A 328 33.62 -12.23 3.19
N ARG A 329 32.57 -11.44 3.46
CA ARG A 329 32.43 -10.58 4.65
C ARG A 329 33.46 -9.46 4.77
N GLN A 330 34.06 -9.04 3.65
CA GLN A 330 34.92 -7.86 3.64
C GLN A 330 34.09 -6.61 3.98
N VAL A 331 34.56 -5.83 4.96
CA VAL A 331 33.94 -4.54 5.27
C VAL A 331 34.19 -3.63 4.08
N LEU A 332 33.11 -3.17 3.45
CA LEU A 332 33.23 -2.25 2.34
C LEU A 332 33.46 -0.84 2.91
N ALA A 333 34.38 -0.06 2.35
CA ALA A 333 34.60 1.33 2.77
C ALA A 333 33.66 2.28 2.03
N THR A 334 33.14 3.31 2.71
CA THR A 334 32.12 4.25 2.16
C THR A 334 32.50 4.91 0.84
N ALA A 335 33.79 5.06 0.55
CA ALA A 335 34.30 5.63 -0.71
C ALA A 335 34.27 4.63 -1.90
N ASP A 336 34.15 3.33 -1.62
CA ASP A 336 34.32 2.25 -2.60
C ASP A 336 32.98 1.63 -3.04
N TRP A 337 31.85 2.19 -2.60
CA TRP A 337 30.54 1.62 -2.91
C TRP A 337 30.01 2.21 -4.21
N GLN A 338 29.59 1.35 -5.15
CA GLN A 338 28.63 1.80 -6.16
C GLN A 338 27.37 2.28 -5.43
N ARG A 339 26.81 3.40 -5.91
CA ARG A 339 25.60 4.02 -5.32
C ARG A 339 24.40 3.09 -5.26
N ASP A 340 24.42 1.99 -6.01
CA ASP A 340 23.36 0.98 -6.06
C ASP A 340 23.46 -0.12 -5.00
N GLY A 341 24.56 -0.19 -4.25
CA GLY A 341 24.74 -1.19 -3.19
C GLY A 341 24.78 -2.65 -3.68
N SER A 342 24.95 -2.88 -4.99
CA SER A 342 24.96 -4.22 -5.60
C SER A 342 26.06 -5.15 -5.06
N GLN A 343 27.19 -4.56 -4.64
CA GLN A 343 28.30 -5.25 -3.99
C GLN A 343 28.04 -5.66 -2.53
N VAL A 344 26.97 -5.15 -1.90
CA VAL A 344 26.66 -5.45 -0.49
C VAL A 344 25.94 -6.79 -0.42
N THR A 345 26.50 -7.74 0.32
CA THR A 345 25.95 -9.11 0.47
C THR A 345 25.36 -9.36 1.85
N ALA A 346 25.79 -8.60 2.86
CA ALA A 346 25.30 -8.67 4.22
C ALA A 346 25.41 -7.31 4.92
N VAL A 347 24.61 -7.12 5.96
CA VAL A 347 24.71 -5.99 6.88
C VAL A 347 25.12 -6.50 8.24
N GLU A 348 26.13 -5.90 8.84
CA GLU A 348 26.58 -6.21 10.19
C GLU A 348 26.17 -5.09 11.16
N VAL A 349 25.49 -5.45 12.24
CA VAL A 349 25.23 -4.55 13.38
C VAL A 349 26.25 -4.86 14.47
N VAL A 350 27.07 -3.88 14.84
CA VAL A 350 28.13 -4.02 15.84
C VAL A 350 27.74 -3.26 17.10
N ASP A 351 27.79 -3.91 18.26
CA ASP A 351 27.60 -3.31 19.56
C ASP A 351 28.93 -2.79 20.12
N THR A 352 28.98 -1.48 20.37
CA THR A 352 30.18 -0.80 20.89
C THR A 352 30.48 -1.15 22.35
N PHE A 353 29.47 -1.56 23.12
CA PHE A 353 29.65 -1.87 24.54
C PHE A 353 30.21 -3.28 24.75
N THR A 354 29.68 -4.27 24.02
CA THR A 354 30.08 -5.67 24.18
C THR A 354 31.14 -6.12 23.18
N GLY A 355 31.35 -5.35 22.10
CA GLY A 355 32.14 -5.77 20.95
C GLY A 355 31.49 -6.88 20.12
N GLY A 356 30.28 -7.33 20.49
CA GLY A 356 29.55 -8.34 19.75
C GLY A 356 28.99 -7.79 18.44
N SER A 357 28.83 -8.65 17.43
CA SER A 357 28.17 -8.29 16.18
C SER A 357 27.12 -9.31 15.75
N SER A 358 26.20 -8.88 14.89
CA SER A 358 25.21 -9.74 14.26
C SER A 358 25.18 -9.43 12.77
N VAL A 359 25.32 -10.47 11.95
CA VAL A 359 25.38 -10.37 10.49
C VAL A 359 24.05 -10.82 9.89
N TYR A 360 23.52 -10.00 9.00
CA TYR A 360 22.25 -10.17 8.33
C TYR A 360 22.49 -10.25 6.82
N PRO A 361 22.57 -11.46 6.23
CA PRO A 361 22.73 -11.60 4.79
C PRO A 361 21.47 -11.14 4.05
N ARG A 362 21.60 -10.88 2.75
CA ARG A 362 20.44 -10.80 1.85
C ARG A 362 19.64 -12.11 1.92
N ASN A 363 18.32 -12.02 1.80
CA ASN A 363 17.44 -13.19 1.68
C ASN A 363 17.58 -13.85 0.29
N GLU A 364 16.81 -14.91 0.03
CA GLU A 364 16.81 -15.61 -1.27
C GLU A 364 16.35 -14.72 -2.44
N GLU A 365 15.57 -13.67 -2.15
CA GLU A 365 15.13 -12.66 -3.10
C GLU A 365 16.17 -11.55 -3.31
N GLY A 366 17.33 -11.66 -2.64
CA GLY A 366 18.41 -10.70 -2.76
C GLY A 366 18.15 -9.38 -2.05
N ALA A 367 17.26 -9.30 -1.06
CA ALA A 367 16.95 -8.08 -0.28
C ALA A 367 17.36 -8.20 1.20
N PHE A 368 17.64 -7.07 1.85
CA PHE A 368 17.83 -7.01 3.30
C PHE A 368 16.47 -6.95 4.01
N PHE A 369 15.86 -8.11 4.21
CA PHE A 369 14.61 -8.23 4.94
C PHE A 369 14.85 -8.66 6.39
N VAL A 370 15.39 -7.77 7.22
CA VAL A 370 15.54 -8.05 8.67
C VAL A 370 15.18 -6.85 9.52
N ILE A 371 14.05 -6.95 10.21
CA ILE A 371 13.67 -5.95 11.20
C ILE A 371 14.33 -6.32 12.53
N TYR A 372 15.50 -5.71 12.78
CA TYR A 372 16.15 -5.76 14.08
C TYR A 372 15.23 -5.15 15.15
N GLN A 373 14.85 -5.97 16.15
CA GLN A 373 14.08 -5.53 17.31
C GLN A 373 15.01 -5.47 18.52
N PRO A 374 15.42 -4.27 18.99
CA PRO A 374 16.39 -4.14 20.08
C PRO A 374 16.03 -4.94 21.34
N ASN A 375 14.74 -5.00 21.68
CA ASN A 375 14.26 -5.74 22.84
C ASN A 375 14.44 -7.26 22.66
N LYS A 376 14.13 -7.82 21.49
CA LYS A 376 14.36 -9.25 21.21
C LYS A 376 15.85 -9.58 21.16
N TRP A 377 16.67 -8.67 20.65
CA TRP A 377 18.13 -8.86 20.65
C TRP A 377 18.70 -8.84 22.07
N LYS A 378 18.31 -7.89 22.92
CA LYS A 378 18.72 -7.85 24.34
C LYS A 378 18.30 -9.14 25.07
N LEU A 379 17.08 -9.62 24.84
CA LEU A 379 16.60 -10.90 25.38
C LEU A 379 17.43 -12.09 24.86
N LYS A 380 17.79 -12.11 23.57
CA LYS A 380 18.64 -13.15 22.98
C LYS A 380 20.06 -13.12 23.57
N GLN A 381 20.65 -11.94 23.74
CA GLN A 381 21.97 -11.78 24.37
C GLN A 381 21.95 -12.22 25.83
N ALA A 382 20.95 -11.80 26.60
CA ALA A 382 20.78 -12.23 27.98
C ALA A 382 20.66 -13.77 28.07
N LYS A 383 19.83 -14.38 27.21
CA LYS A 383 19.69 -15.83 27.14
C LYS A 383 21.02 -16.53 26.80
N MET A 384 21.76 -16.02 25.80
CA MET A 384 23.07 -16.58 25.42
C MET A 384 24.11 -16.45 26.54
N MET A 385 24.10 -15.35 27.31
CA MET A 385 24.97 -15.21 28.48
C MET A 385 24.60 -16.23 29.56
N THR A 386 23.31 -16.40 29.86
CA THR A 386 22.82 -17.40 30.83
C THR A 386 23.18 -18.82 30.40
N GLU A 387 23.01 -19.16 29.12
CA GLU A 387 23.37 -20.48 28.58
C GLU A 387 24.89 -20.74 28.65
N ARG A 388 25.72 -19.73 28.37
CA ARG A 388 27.19 -19.86 28.51
C ARG A 388 27.62 -20.09 29.96
N GLN A 389 26.97 -19.42 30.91
CA GLN A 389 27.23 -19.62 32.34
C GLN A 389 26.80 -21.00 32.82
N ALA A 390 25.69 -21.54 32.29
CA ALA A 390 25.19 -22.86 32.64
C ALA A 390 26.05 -24.02 32.12
N VAL A 391 26.85 -23.83 31.06
CA VAL A 391 27.75 -24.85 30.49
C VAL A 391 29.13 -24.85 31.18
N GLN A 392 29.45 -23.82 31.96
CA GLN A 392 30.72 -23.71 32.71
C GLN A 392 30.63 -24.22 34.15
N VAL A 393 29.45 -24.71 34.57
CA VAL A 393 29.19 -25.40 35.84
C VAL A 393 28.99 -26.88 35.53
#